data_AF-A0A9Q1J877-F1
#
_entry.id   AF-A0A9Q1J877-F1
#
_cell.length_a   1.000
_cell.length_b   1.000
_cell.length_c   1.000
_cell.angle_alpha   90.00
_cell.angle_beta   90.00
_cell.angle_gamma   90.00
#
_symmetry.space_group_name_H-M   'P 1'
#
loop_
_entity.id
_entity.type
_entity.pdbx_description
1 polymer ?
#
loop_
_entity_poly.entity_id
_entity_poly.type
_entity_poly.pdbx_seq_one_letter_code
_entity_poly.pdbx_strand_id
1 'polypeptide(L)'
;MLKTLSDATTKFVSENKNLPIENTTDCLSTMASVCKVMLETPEYRSRFASEETVSFCLNVMVGVIILYDYVHPVGAFSKSSKIDMKGCIKVLRDQPPNSVEGLLNALRYTTKHLNDDSTSKHIKAMLQ
;
A
#
# COMPACT_ATOMS: atom_id res chain seq x y z
N MET A 1 4.53 5.13 -14.76
CA MET A 1 3.76 6.09 -13.94
C MET A 1 4.04 5.96 -12.44
N LEU A 2 3.86 4.79 -11.81
CA LEU A 2 4.01 4.66 -10.35
C LEU A 2 5.42 4.99 -9.83
N LYS A 3 6.46 4.62 -10.60
CA LYS A 3 7.85 5.00 -10.32
C LYS A 3 8.05 6.52 -10.31
N THR A 4 7.52 7.22 -11.31
CA THR A 4 7.56 8.69 -11.40
C THR A 4 6.89 9.35 -10.20
N LEU A 5 5.74 8.83 -9.76
CA LEU A 5 5.07 9.32 -8.55
C LEU A 5 5.92 9.06 -7.30
N SER A 6 6.51 7.86 -7.17
CA SER A 6 7.38 7.51 -6.04
C SER A 6 8.59 8.45 -5.95
N ASP A 7 9.20 8.76 -7.10
CA ASP A 7 10.32 9.70 -7.19
C ASP A 7 9.89 11.13 -6.85
N ALA A 8 8.71 11.56 -7.32
CA ALA A 8 8.16 12.87 -7.00
C ALA A 8 7.83 13.01 -5.50
N THR A 9 7.24 11.99 -4.87
CA THR A 9 6.94 12.02 -3.43
C THR A 9 8.23 11.99 -2.60
N THR A 10 9.22 11.21 -3.00
CA THR A 10 10.55 11.19 -2.35
C THR A 10 11.23 12.56 -2.48
N LYS A 11 11.15 13.19 -3.66
CA LYS A 11 11.68 14.54 -3.91
C LYS A 11 10.97 15.58 -3.02
N PHE A 12 9.64 15.55 -2.93
CA PHE A 12 8.88 16.44 -2.07
C PHE A 12 9.36 16.39 -0.61
N VAL A 13 9.52 15.20 -0.04
CA VAL A 13 10.01 15.04 1.35
C VAL A 13 11.47 15.50 1.49
N SER A 14 12.29 15.27 0.47
CA SER A 14 13.71 15.68 0.47
C SER A 14 13.89 17.20 0.38
N GLU A 15 13.00 17.90 -0.33
CA GLU A 15 13.02 19.35 -0.52
C GLU A 15 12.40 20.11 0.66
N ASN A 16 11.46 19.51 1.38
CA ASN A 16 10.73 20.14 2.49
C ASN A 16 11.19 19.63 3.86
N LYS A 17 12.50 19.70 4.14
CA LYS A 17 13.13 19.16 5.38
C LYS A 17 12.62 19.79 6.68
N ASN A 18 12.00 20.95 6.61
CA ASN A 18 11.37 21.64 7.72
C ASN A 18 10.01 21.04 8.12
N LEU A 19 9.42 20.19 7.27
CA LEU A 19 8.18 19.48 7.58
C LEU A 19 8.50 18.11 8.19
N PRO A 20 7.80 17.70 9.25
CA PRO A 20 7.87 16.33 9.74
C PRO A 20 7.49 15.34 8.65
N ILE A 21 8.34 14.32 8.42
CA ILE A 21 8.07 13.26 7.44
C ILE A 21 6.76 12.52 7.72
N GLU A 22 6.38 12.46 8.99
CA GLU A 22 5.14 11.88 9.50
C GLU A 22 3.91 12.51 8.85
N ASN A 23 3.93 13.80 8.52
CA ASN A 23 2.80 14.45 7.85
C ASN A 23 2.49 13.82 6.49
N THR A 24 3.52 13.39 5.76
CA THR A 24 3.35 12.70 4.48
C THR A 24 3.06 11.22 4.69
N THR A 25 3.83 10.54 5.54
CA THR A 25 3.68 9.09 5.71
C THR A 25 2.36 8.72 6.40
N ASP A 26 1.90 9.54 7.35
CA ASP A 26 0.62 9.31 8.05
C ASP A 26 -0.56 9.53 7.12
N CYS A 27 -0.49 10.54 6.24
CA CYS A 27 -1.49 10.75 5.19
C CYS A 27 -1.62 9.49 4.30
N LEU A 28 -0.50 8.99 3.78
CA LEU A 28 -0.48 7.80 2.93
C LEU A 28 -0.99 6.54 3.66
N SER A 29 -0.55 6.32 4.91
CA SER A 29 -0.98 5.16 5.70
C SER A 29 -2.47 5.23 6.11
N THR A 30 -2.98 6.44 6.35
CA THR A 30 -4.40 6.67 6.63
C THR A 30 -5.24 6.34 5.41
N MET A 31 -4.84 6.80 4.22
CA MET A 31 -5.53 6.45 2.97
C MET A 31 -5.52 4.94 2.72
N ALA A 32 -4.37 4.28 2.93
CA ALA A 32 -4.27 2.82 2.81
C ALA A 32 -5.25 2.11 3.75
N SER A 33 -5.32 2.57 5.00
CA SER A 33 -6.18 2.00 6.03
C SER A 33 -7.67 2.21 5.71
N VAL A 34 -8.05 3.39 5.23
CA VAL A 34 -9.44 3.67 4.81
C VAL A 34 -9.84 2.75 3.66
N CYS A 35 -9.01 2.62 2.62
CA CYS A 35 -9.29 1.69 1.52
C CYS A 35 -9.40 0.24 1.99
N LYS A 36 -8.48 -0.21 2.86
CA LYS A 36 -8.50 -1.56 3.43
C LYS A 36 -9.81 -1.82 4.19
N VAL A 37 -10.18 -0.93 5.11
CA VAL A 37 -11.38 -1.05 5.94
C VAL A 37 -12.66 -1.03 5.10
N MET A 38 -12.72 -0.19 4.06
CA MET A 38 -13.85 -0.19 3.14
C MET A 38 -14.05 -1.52 2.40
N LEU A 39 -12.95 -2.22 2.10
CA LEU A 39 -12.95 -3.47 1.34
C LEU A 39 -13.11 -4.71 2.24
N GLU A 40 -12.56 -4.68 3.45
CA GLU A 40 -12.58 -5.79 4.41
C GLU A 40 -13.90 -5.88 5.18
N THR A 41 -14.53 -4.75 5.52
CA THR A 41 -15.74 -4.70 6.35
C THR A 41 -17.00 -4.95 5.50
N PRO A 42 -17.75 -6.05 5.71
CA PRO A 42 -18.92 -6.40 4.90
C PRO A 42 -20.03 -5.33 4.90
N GLU A 43 -20.20 -4.63 6.03
CA GLU A 43 -21.20 -3.56 6.19
C GLU A 43 -20.87 -2.35 5.31
N TYR A 44 -19.58 -2.03 5.13
CA TYR A 44 -19.16 -0.96 4.22
C TYR A 44 -19.18 -1.42 2.77
N ARG A 45 -18.81 -2.68 2.52
CA ARG A 45 -18.84 -3.26 1.18
C ARG A 45 -20.26 -3.27 0.60
N SER A 46 -21.26 -3.69 1.39
CA SER A 46 -22.66 -3.68 0.95
C SER A 46 -23.24 -2.27 0.76
N ARG A 47 -22.70 -1.25 1.43
CA ARG A 47 -23.18 0.14 1.36
C ARG A 47 -22.52 0.98 0.27
N PHE A 48 -21.24 0.74 -0.04
CA PHE A 48 -20.44 1.65 -0.86
C PHE A 48 -19.72 0.98 -2.03
N ALA A 49 -19.61 -0.35 -2.05
CA ALA A 49 -18.69 -1.04 -2.94
C ALA A 49 -19.41 -1.61 -4.18
N SER A 50 -19.64 -0.77 -5.19
CA SER A 50 -19.79 -1.23 -6.57
C SER A 50 -18.46 -1.82 -7.08
N GLU A 51 -18.48 -2.58 -8.18
CA GLU A 51 -17.23 -3.09 -8.78
C GLU A 51 -16.23 -1.98 -9.13
N GLU A 52 -16.71 -0.81 -9.55
CA GLU A 52 -15.89 0.37 -9.83
C GLU A 52 -15.24 0.91 -8.55
N THR A 53 -16.01 1.06 -7.47
CA THR A 53 -15.47 1.52 -6.18
C THR A 53 -14.46 0.52 -5.61
N VAL A 54 -14.72 -0.78 -5.72
CA VAL A 54 -13.77 -1.82 -5.31
C VAL A 54 -12.46 -1.67 -6.07
N SER A 55 -12.54 -1.60 -7.40
CA SER A 55 -11.37 -1.45 -8.27
C SER A 55 -10.61 -0.17 -7.94
N PHE A 56 -11.30 0.94 -7.72
CA PHE A 56 -10.70 2.21 -7.31
C PHE A 56 -9.96 2.08 -5.98
N CYS A 57 -10.61 1.55 -4.93
CA CYS A 57 -10.00 1.39 -3.62
C CYS A 57 -8.77 0.46 -3.64
N LEU A 58 -8.81 -0.62 -4.42
CA LEU A 58 -7.67 -1.53 -4.58
C LEU A 58 -6.46 -0.83 -5.23
N ASN A 59 -6.69 -0.07 -6.30
CA ASN A 59 -5.65 0.68 -6.99
C ASN A 59 -5.06 1.78 -6.09
N VAL A 60 -5.92 2.54 -5.39
CA VAL A 60 -5.48 3.58 -4.45
C VAL A 60 -4.66 2.97 -3.32
N MET A 61 -5.16 1.90 -2.69
CA MET A 61 -4.47 1.20 -1.60
C MET A 61 -3.05 0.78 -2.02
N VAL A 62 -2.91 0.09 -3.15
CA VAL A 62 -1.60 -0.38 -3.63
C VAL A 62 -0.68 0.77 -4.02
N GLY A 63 -1.24 1.81 -4.66
CA GLY A 63 -0.49 3.01 -5.00
C GLY A 63 0.12 3.68 -3.77
N VAL A 64 -0.70 3.97 -2.75
CA VAL A 64 -0.23 4.67 -1.53
C VAL A 64 0.69 3.79 -0.68
N ILE A 65 0.51 2.45 -0.68
CA ILE A 65 1.44 1.51 -0.04
C ILE A 65 2.84 1.65 -0.65
N ILE A 66 2.93 1.65 -1.98
CA ILE A 66 4.23 1.74 -2.66
C ILE A 66 4.86 3.11 -2.40
N LEU A 67 4.09 4.21 -2.47
CA LEU A 67 4.61 5.54 -2.14
C LEU A 67 5.13 5.60 -0.70
N TYR A 68 4.37 5.06 0.26
CA TYR A 68 4.78 4.98 1.66
C TYR A 68 6.09 4.18 1.80
N ASP A 69 6.22 3.06 1.08
CA ASP A 69 7.41 2.22 1.12
C ASP A 69 8.67 2.95 0.63
N TYR A 70 8.56 3.86 -0.34
CA TYR A 70 9.72 4.67 -0.78
C TYR A 70 10.07 5.79 0.20
N VAL A 71 9.07 6.41 0.80
CA VAL A 71 9.23 7.63 1.61
C VAL A 71 9.56 7.31 3.07
N HIS A 72 8.90 6.31 3.66
CA HIS A 72 9.07 5.99 5.07
C HIS A 72 10.44 5.35 5.33
N PRO A 73 11.20 5.76 6.37
CA PRO A 73 12.59 5.34 6.55
C PRO A 73 12.79 3.82 6.69
N VAL A 74 11.82 3.12 7.27
CA VAL A 74 11.85 1.66 7.46
C VAL A 74 10.93 0.90 6.50
N GLY A 75 10.31 1.60 5.54
CA GLY A 75 9.41 1.01 4.57
C GLY A 75 8.03 0.61 5.09
N ALA A 76 7.22 0.05 4.19
CA ALA A 76 5.87 -0.45 4.46
C ALA A 76 5.88 -1.85 5.10
N PHE A 77 6.98 -2.59 4.99
CA PHE A 77 7.07 -4.00 5.39
C PHE A 77 7.62 -4.23 6.81
N SER A 78 8.16 -3.18 7.44
CA SER A 78 8.62 -3.23 8.84
C SER A 78 7.45 -3.46 9.80
N LYS A 79 7.72 -4.16 10.91
CA LYS A 79 6.74 -4.32 12.01
C LYS A 79 6.34 -3.00 12.66
N SER A 80 7.18 -1.96 12.55
CA SER A 80 6.88 -0.62 13.07
C SER A 80 6.14 0.26 12.05
N SER A 81 5.82 -0.27 10.87
CA SER A 81 5.01 0.45 9.88
C SER A 81 3.58 0.64 10.38
N LYS A 82 2.96 1.76 10.00
CA LYS A 82 1.53 2.00 10.24
C LYS A 82 0.64 1.26 9.24
N ILE A 83 1.21 0.63 8.21
CA ILE A 83 0.46 -0.13 7.20
C ILE A 83 0.33 -1.59 7.62
N ASP A 84 -0.90 -2.06 7.73
CA ASP A 84 -1.22 -3.48 7.89
C ASP A 84 -1.05 -4.23 6.56
N MET A 85 0.20 -4.54 6.20
CA MET A 85 0.50 -5.21 4.93
C MET A 85 -0.15 -6.58 4.80
N LYS A 86 -0.31 -7.32 5.90
CA LYS A 86 -0.98 -8.64 5.86
C LYS A 86 -2.45 -8.47 5.50
N GLY A 87 -3.15 -7.54 6.14
CA GLY A 87 -4.54 -7.23 5.82
C GLY A 87 -4.70 -6.74 4.38
N CYS A 88 -3.83 -5.84 3.92
CA CYS A 88 -3.87 -5.33 2.55
C CYS A 88 -3.66 -6.44 1.49
N ILE A 89 -2.71 -7.35 1.69
CA ILE A 89 -2.48 -8.47 0.76
C ILE A 89 -3.65 -9.45 0.82
N LYS A 90 -4.23 -9.70 1.99
CA LYS A 90 -5.42 -10.55 2.14
C LYS A 90 -6.60 -9.98 1.33
N VAL A 91 -6.90 -8.69 1.49
CA VAL A 91 -7.96 -8.01 0.73
C VAL A 91 -7.77 -8.13 -0.78
N LEU A 92 -6.53 -8.08 -1.27
CA LEU A 92 -6.20 -8.32 -2.68
C LEU A 92 -6.45 -9.78 -3.09
N ARG A 93 -5.99 -10.75 -2.30
CA ARG A 93 -6.16 -12.19 -2.56
C ARG A 93 -7.62 -12.65 -2.49
N ASP A 94 -8.47 -11.92 -1.77
CA ASP A 94 -9.91 -12.17 -1.71
C ASP A 94 -10.68 -11.71 -2.97
N GLN A 95 -10.00 -11.06 -3.93
CA GLN A 95 -10.58 -10.67 -5.22
C GLN A 95 -10.37 -11.74 -6.30
N PRO A 96 -11.15 -11.71 -7.40
CA PRO A 96 -10.90 -12.56 -8.56
C PRO A 96 -9.44 -12.42 -9.05
N PRO A 97 -8.67 -13.51 -9.20
CA PRO A 97 -7.22 -13.42 -9.49
C PRO A 97 -6.89 -12.55 -10.71
N ASN A 98 -7.72 -12.63 -11.76
CA ASN A 98 -7.52 -11.90 -13.00
C ASN A 98 -7.63 -10.37 -12.85
N SER A 99 -8.33 -9.87 -11.82
CA SER A 99 -8.51 -8.42 -11.62
C SER A 99 -7.40 -7.77 -10.78
N VAL A 100 -6.64 -8.56 -10.02
CA VAL A 100 -5.65 -8.05 -9.06
C VAL A 100 -4.22 -8.50 -9.33
N GLU A 101 -3.98 -9.38 -10.30
CA GLU A 101 -2.62 -9.87 -10.59
C GLU A 101 -1.64 -8.73 -10.93
N GLY A 102 -2.10 -7.71 -11.66
CA GLY A 102 -1.30 -6.51 -11.93
C GLY A 102 -0.91 -5.74 -10.66
N LEU A 103 -1.81 -5.68 -9.68
CA LEU A 103 -1.57 -5.02 -8.38
C LEU A 103 -0.62 -5.83 -7.50
N LEU A 104 -0.76 -7.16 -7.47
CA LEU A 104 0.17 -8.05 -6.78
C LEU A 104 1.57 -7.95 -7.40
N ASN A 105 1.67 -7.88 -8.73
CA ASN A 105 2.95 -7.66 -9.41
C ASN A 105 3.55 -6.28 -9.13
N ALA A 106 2.73 -5.23 -9.00
CA ALA A 106 3.22 -3.93 -8.56
C ALA A 106 3.87 -4.01 -7.17
N LEU A 107 3.24 -4.73 -6.22
CA LEU A 107 3.82 -4.98 -4.90
C LEU A 107 5.08 -5.85 -4.96
N ARG A 108 5.19 -6.81 -5.88
CA ARG A 108 6.38 -7.68 -6.00
C ARG A 108 7.60 -6.93 -6.57
N TYR A 109 7.37 -6.09 -7.58
CA TYR A 109 8.45 -5.58 -8.43
C TYR A 109 8.72 -4.09 -8.26
N THR A 110 7.78 -3.32 -7.71
CA THR A 110 7.94 -1.86 -7.60
C THR A 110 8.31 -1.42 -6.19
N THR A 111 8.05 -2.22 -5.16
CA THR A 111 8.40 -1.88 -3.77
C THR A 111 9.90 -1.88 -3.53
N LYS A 112 10.34 -1.04 -2.59
CA LYS A 112 11.73 -0.87 -2.20
C LYS A 112 12.17 -1.89 -1.15
N HIS A 113 11.37 -2.14 -0.11
CA HIS A 113 11.82 -2.90 1.07
C HIS A 113 11.27 -4.33 1.15
N LEU A 114 10.51 -4.81 0.15
CA LEU A 114 9.96 -6.17 0.16
C LEU A 114 11.05 -7.24 0.33
N ASN A 115 12.20 -7.06 -0.32
CA ASN A 115 13.27 -8.05 -0.35
C ASN A 115 14.23 -7.96 0.84
N ASP A 116 14.12 -6.94 1.70
CA ASP A 116 14.98 -6.74 2.86
C ASP A 116 14.95 -7.94 3.81
N ASP A 117 16.07 -8.20 4.49
CA ASP A 117 16.17 -9.28 5.49
C ASP A 117 15.26 -9.06 6.70
N SER A 118 14.93 -7.80 6.99
CA SER A 118 14.00 -7.39 8.04
C SER A 118 12.54 -7.72 7.71
N THR A 119 12.21 -7.91 6.43
CA THR A 119 10.84 -8.17 5.98
C THR A 119 10.40 -9.60 6.33
N SER A 120 9.23 -9.70 6.95
CA SER A 120 8.65 -10.96 7.42
C SER A 120 8.55 -12.01 6.31
N LYS A 121 9.13 -13.21 6.55
CA LYS A 121 9.02 -14.37 5.64
C LYS A 121 7.58 -14.71 5.27
N HIS A 122 6.65 -14.51 6.20
CA HIS A 122 5.23 -14.75 5.94
C HIS A 122 4.66 -13.78 4.90
N ILE A 123 5.02 -12.50 4.96
CA ILE A 123 4.58 -11.50 3.97
C ILE A 123 5.18 -11.82 2.60
N LYS A 124 6.46 -12.20 2.55
CA LYS A 124 7.12 -12.66 1.31
C LYS A 124 6.35 -13.84 0.70
N ALA A 125 6.00 -14.85 1.49
CA ALA A 125 5.24 -16.01 1.03
C ALA A 125 3.82 -15.65 0.55
N MET A 126 3.14 -14.68 1.17
CA MET A 126 1.81 -14.23 0.72
C MET A 126 1.85 -13.54 -0.65
N LEU A 127 3.01 -13.03 -1.06
CA LEU A 127 3.25 -12.43 -2.37
C LEU A 127 3.91 -13.42 -3.35
N GLN A 128 4.27 -14.63 -2.94
CA GLN A 128 4.73 -15.67 -3.87
C GLN A 128 3.58 -16.34 -4.63
#